data_AF-A0A7Y1CKZ0-F1
#
_entry.id   AF-A0A7Y1CKZ0-F1
#
_cell.length_a   1.000
_cell.length_b   1.000
_cell.length_c   1.000
_cell.angle_alpha   90.00
_cell.angle_beta   90.00
_cell.angle_gamma   90.00
#
_symmetry.space_group_name_H-M   'P 1'
#
loop_
_entity.id
_entity.type
_entity.pdbx_description
1 polymer ?
#
loop_
_entity_poly.entity_id
_entity_poly.type
_entity_poly.pdbx_seq_one_letter_code
_entity_poly.pdbx_strand_id
1 'polypeptide(L)'
;MSLIKKLGAFLVLLIICGFLARAWSEHNDFETTSEKLVRQLGTSIVLNLGKLNTSCMANARIDSVSIDSDWLLAKKGTATLYISGNNGAAVAISYKAETSNGKVFLQPQDTSATPLSVIQFGLKGCS
;
A
#
# COMPACT_ATOMS: atom_id res chain seq x y z
N MET A 1 -33.75 -32.89 -12.65
CA MET A 1 -32.37 -32.71 -13.15
C MET A 1 -31.57 -33.99 -12.95
N SER A 2 -31.00 -34.56 -14.02
CA SER A 2 -30.20 -35.80 -13.96
C SER A 2 -28.92 -35.62 -13.13
N LEU A 3 -28.50 -36.69 -12.44
CA LEU A 3 -27.28 -36.77 -11.62
C LEU A 3 -26.02 -36.34 -12.40
N ILE A 4 -25.95 -36.65 -13.70
CA ILE A 4 -24.84 -36.27 -14.59
C ILE A 4 -24.77 -34.75 -14.77
N LYS A 5 -25.92 -34.05 -14.86
CA LYS A 5 -25.95 -32.59 -14.95
C LYS A 5 -25.52 -31.93 -13.64
N LYS A 6 -25.87 -32.53 -12.49
CA LYS A 6 -25.41 -32.07 -11.17
C LYS A 6 -23.90 -32.28 -10.99
N LEU A 7 -23.38 -33.42 -11.43
CA LEU A 7 -21.94 -33.73 -11.37
C LEU A 7 -21.12 -32.80 -12.27
N GLY A 8 -21.60 -32.55 -13.49
CA GLY A 8 -20.98 -31.58 -14.40
C GLY A 8 -20.96 -30.17 -13.84
N ALA A 9 -22.09 -29.70 -13.31
CA ALA A 9 -22.16 -28.39 -12.65
C ALA A 9 -21.20 -28.29 -11.44
N PHE A 10 -21.08 -29.37 -10.65
CA PHE A 10 -20.18 -29.43 -9.51
C PHE A 10 -18.70 -29.34 -9.91
N LEU A 11 -18.29 -30.05 -10.97
CA LEU A 11 -16.92 -29.97 -11.48
C LEU A 11 -16.56 -28.57 -12.01
N VAL A 12 -17.48 -27.93 -12.73
CA VAL A 12 -17.29 -26.55 -13.20
C VAL A 12 -17.12 -25.59 -12.02
N LEU A 13 -17.91 -25.78 -10.96
CA LEU A 13 -17.86 -24.94 -9.76
C LEU A 13 -16.52 -25.09 -9.02
N LEU A 14 -15.98 -26.32 -8.91
CA LEU A 14 -14.66 -26.57 -8.33
C LEU A 14 -13.53 -25.88 -9.11
N ILE A 15 -13.57 -25.92 -10.44
CA ILE A 15 -12.57 -25.26 -11.30
C ILE A 15 -12.60 -23.74 -11.08
N ILE A 16 -13.80 -23.14 -11.03
CA ILE A 16 -13.98 -21.71 -10.78
C ILE A 16 -13.44 -21.34 -9.39
N CYS A 17 -13.77 -22.12 -8.36
CA CYS A 17 -13.26 -21.90 -7.00
C CYS A 17 -11.73 -21.99 -6.95
N GLY A 18 -11.11 -22.95 -7.64
CA GLY A 18 -9.66 -23.07 -7.70
C GLY A 18 -8.98 -21.85 -8.34
N PHE A 19 -9.55 -21.34 -9.43
CA PHE A 19 -9.06 -20.13 -10.08
C PHE A 19 -9.19 -18.90 -9.17
N LEU A 20 -10.36 -18.71 -8.55
CA LEU A 20 -10.61 -17.60 -7.63
C LEU A 20 -9.70 -17.65 -6.41
N ALA A 21 -9.47 -18.83 -5.82
CA ALA A 21 -8.56 -18.99 -4.68
C ALA A 21 -7.13 -18.56 -5.03
N ARG A 22 -6.63 -18.93 -6.22
CA ARG A 22 -5.32 -18.50 -6.68
C ARG A 22 -5.25 -17.00 -6.91
N ALA A 23 -6.22 -16.44 -7.61
CA ALA A 23 -6.28 -15.00 -7.87
C ALA A 23 -6.37 -14.18 -6.56
N TRP A 24 -7.11 -14.68 -5.57
CA TRP A 24 -7.20 -14.09 -4.24
C TRP A 24 -5.86 -14.14 -3.50
N SER A 25 -5.16 -15.27 -3.55
CA SER A 25 -3.82 -15.38 -2.96
C SER A 25 -2.85 -14.35 -3.55
N GLU A 26 -2.83 -14.21 -4.89
CA GLU A 26 -1.94 -13.26 -5.56
C GLU A 26 -2.30 -11.80 -5.24
N HIS A 27 -3.59 -11.51 -5.06
CA HIS A 27 -4.06 -10.19 -4.62
C HIS A 27 -3.67 -9.90 -3.16
N ASN A 28 -3.86 -10.85 -2.25
CA ASN A 28 -3.46 -10.72 -0.86
C ASN A 28 -1.94 -10.53 -0.71
N ASP A 29 -1.14 -11.23 -1.53
CA ASP A 29 0.31 -11.04 -1.59
C ASP A 29 0.69 -9.63 -2.11
N PHE A 30 -0.05 -9.11 -3.09
CA PHE A 30 0.11 -7.75 -3.58
C PHE A 30 -0.17 -6.72 -2.47
N GLU A 31 -1.29 -6.82 -1.76
CA GLU A 31 -1.64 -5.87 -0.69
C GLU A 31 -0.62 -5.90 0.45
N THR A 32 -0.29 -7.10 0.93
CA THR A 32 0.68 -7.29 2.03
C THR A 32 2.06 -6.75 1.65
N THR A 33 2.52 -7.03 0.43
CA THR A 33 3.83 -6.56 -0.04
C THR A 33 3.83 -5.05 -0.26
N SER A 34 2.76 -4.49 -0.82
CA SER A 34 2.61 -3.04 -1.01
C SER A 34 2.62 -2.31 0.32
N GLU A 35 1.88 -2.78 1.32
CA GLU A 35 1.87 -2.20 2.66
C GLU A 35 3.27 -2.23 3.27
N LYS A 36 3.95 -3.39 3.23
CA LYS A 36 5.29 -3.54 3.78
C LYS A 36 6.28 -2.57 3.15
N LEU A 37 6.28 -2.47 1.81
CA LEU A 37 7.17 -1.56 1.09
C LEU A 37 6.86 -0.09 1.40
N VAL A 38 5.58 0.30 1.46
CA VAL A 38 5.20 1.67 1.83
C VAL A 38 5.60 2.00 3.27
N ARG A 39 5.43 1.08 4.21
CA ARG A 39 5.93 1.26 5.59
C ARG A 39 7.45 1.42 5.62
N GLN A 40 8.19 0.65 4.83
CA GLN A 40 9.65 0.79 4.72
C GLN A 40 10.04 2.16 4.15
N LEU A 41 9.35 2.63 3.11
CA LEU A 41 9.54 3.98 2.57
C LEU A 41 9.23 5.06 3.62
N GLY A 42 8.13 4.92 4.36
CA GLY A 42 7.77 5.83 5.44
C GLY A 42 8.81 5.88 6.55
N THR A 43 9.32 4.72 6.98
CA THR A 43 10.40 4.67 7.97
C THR A 43 11.66 5.36 7.44
N SER A 44 12.00 5.17 6.17
CA SER A 44 13.13 5.87 5.54
C SER A 44 12.92 7.39 5.52
N ILE A 45 11.70 7.86 5.21
CA ILE A 45 11.35 9.29 5.24
C ILE A 45 11.53 9.84 6.66
N VAL A 46 10.94 9.20 7.67
CA VAL A 46 11.05 9.64 9.07
C VAL A 46 12.50 9.65 9.54
N LEU A 47 13.30 8.63 9.19
CA LEU A 47 14.72 8.58 9.54
C LEU A 47 15.52 9.71 8.87
N ASN A 48 15.26 9.99 7.59
CA ASN A 48 15.94 11.07 6.88
C ASN A 48 15.54 12.44 7.42
N LEU A 49 14.26 12.64 7.76
CA LEU A 49 13.79 13.82 8.47
C LEU A 49 14.46 13.94 9.84
N GLY A 50 14.61 12.83 10.58
CA GLY A 50 15.31 12.77 11.86
C GLY A 50 16.80 13.16 11.79
N LYS A 51 17.47 12.86 10.67
CA LYS A 51 18.85 13.31 10.41
C LYS A 51 18.94 14.82 10.17
N LEU A 52 17.89 15.42 9.61
CA LEU A 52 17.82 16.86 9.36
C LEU A 52 17.39 17.64 10.61
N ASN A 53 16.51 17.06 11.42
CA ASN A 53 16.01 17.62 12.66
C ASN A 53 15.77 16.48 13.68
N THR A 54 16.55 16.44 14.76
CA THR A 54 16.47 15.38 15.77
C THR A 54 15.09 15.27 16.43
N SER A 55 14.36 16.37 16.53
CA SER A 55 12.99 16.39 17.05
C SER A 55 11.99 15.67 16.13
N CYS A 56 12.28 15.56 14.81
CA CYS A 56 11.43 14.77 13.90
C CYS A 56 11.38 13.30 14.30
N MET A 57 12.49 12.73 14.75
CA MET A 57 12.54 11.31 15.09
C MET A 57 11.69 11.00 16.34
N ALA A 58 11.53 11.97 17.24
CA ALA A 58 10.70 11.84 18.44
C ALA A 58 9.20 12.06 18.15
N ASN A 59 8.89 12.93 17.19
CA ASN A 59 7.54 13.44 16.96
C ASN A 59 6.82 12.78 15.77
N ALA A 60 7.55 12.45 14.69
CA ALA A 60 6.94 11.89 13.49
C ALA A 60 6.63 10.40 13.65
N ARG A 61 5.38 10.01 13.38
CA ARG A 61 4.89 8.63 13.49
C ARG A 61 4.12 8.23 12.25
N ILE A 62 4.37 7.01 11.78
CA ILE A 62 3.56 6.40 10.73
C ILE A 62 2.25 5.94 11.39
N ASP A 63 1.15 6.64 11.10
CA ASP A 63 -0.15 6.30 11.69
C ASP A 63 -0.74 5.07 11.03
N SER A 64 -0.77 5.09 9.69
CA SER A 64 -1.41 4.06 8.90
C SER A 64 -0.88 4.03 7.48
N VAL A 65 -1.10 2.88 6.85
CA VAL A 65 -0.94 2.69 5.41
C VAL A 65 -2.25 2.14 4.90
N SER A 66 -2.77 2.74 3.85
CA SER A 66 -3.99 2.29 3.16
C SER A 66 -3.61 1.80 1.79
N ILE A 67 -4.08 0.61 1.41
CA ILE A 67 -3.95 0.07 0.06
C ILE A 67 -5.36 0.06 -0.54
N ASP A 68 -5.54 0.79 -1.62
CA ASP A 68 -6.77 0.85 -2.40
C ASP A 68 -6.53 0.18 -3.75
N SER A 69 -7.09 -1.01 -3.93
CA SER A 69 -6.91 -1.84 -5.11
C SER A 69 -7.96 -1.50 -6.17
N ASP A 70 -7.58 -1.41 -7.44
CA ASP A 70 -8.49 -0.98 -8.54
C ASP A 70 -9.77 -1.84 -8.65
N TRP A 71 -9.71 -3.10 -8.21
CA TRP A 71 -10.82 -4.06 -8.13
C TRP A 71 -10.47 -5.25 -7.20
N LEU A 72 -11.46 -6.11 -6.89
CA LEU A 72 -11.38 -7.20 -5.88
C LEU A 72 -10.24 -8.22 -6.01
N LEU A 73 -9.61 -8.34 -7.18
CA LEU A 73 -8.43 -9.20 -7.39
C LEU A 73 -7.34 -8.44 -8.18
N ALA A 74 -7.32 -7.11 -8.05
CA ALA A 74 -6.38 -6.28 -8.76
C ALA A 74 -4.95 -6.54 -8.31
N LYS A 75 -4.05 -6.45 -9.27
CA LYS A 75 -2.60 -6.42 -9.07
C LYS A 75 -2.05 -5.00 -9.18
N LYS A 76 -2.92 -4.01 -9.05
CA LYS A 76 -2.63 -2.59 -9.21
C LYS A 76 -3.58 -1.78 -8.34
N GLY A 77 -3.11 -0.64 -7.89
CA GLY A 77 -3.88 0.23 -7.02
C GLY A 77 -3.07 1.44 -6.54
N THR A 78 -3.56 2.06 -5.49
CA THR A 78 -2.93 3.20 -4.82
C THR A 78 -2.62 2.83 -3.38
N ALA A 79 -1.38 3.01 -2.96
CA ALA A 79 -0.94 2.84 -1.59
C ALA A 79 -0.67 4.22 -0.98
N THR A 80 -1.41 4.60 0.07
CA THR A 80 -1.25 5.89 0.73
C THR A 80 -0.65 5.71 2.11
N LEU A 81 0.45 6.42 2.35
CA LEU A 81 1.15 6.51 3.63
C LEU A 81 0.68 7.74 4.39
N TYR A 82 0.31 7.56 5.66
CA TYR A 82 -0.05 8.66 6.55
C TYR A 82 0.98 8.77 7.67
N ILE A 83 1.56 9.97 7.80
CA ILE A 83 2.50 10.30 8.87
C ILE A 83 1.94 11.49 9.64
N SER A 84 1.79 11.35 10.96
CA SER A 84 1.51 12.46 11.87
C SER A 84 2.79 12.94 12.56
N GLY A 85 2.74 14.18 13.03
CA GLY A 85 3.77 14.83 13.83
C GLY A 85 3.14 15.63 14.96
N ASN A 86 3.96 16.47 15.58
CA ASN A 86 3.53 17.37 16.65
C ASN A 86 2.57 18.45 16.13
N ASN A 87 1.82 19.08 17.05
CA ASN A 87 0.93 20.22 16.76
C ASN A 87 -0.11 19.97 15.65
N GLY A 88 -0.56 18.72 15.48
CA GLY A 88 -1.56 18.34 14.48
C GLY A 88 -1.05 18.36 13.04
N ALA A 89 0.28 18.45 12.83
CA ALA A 89 0.86 18.31 11.51
C ALA A 89 0.69 16.86 11.02
N ALA A 90 0.25 16.71 9.77
CA ALA A 90 0.17 15.42 9.12
C ALA A 90 0.54 15.55 7.65
N VAL A 91 1.06 14.47 7.07
CA VAL A 91 1.32 14.36 5.64
C VAL A 91 0.80 13.02 5.13
N ALA A 92 0.13 13.07 3.98
CA ALA A 92 -0.29 11.90 3.22
C ALA A 92 0.56 11.82 1.95
N ILE A 93 1.09 10.63 1.67
CA ILE A 93 1.89 10.38 0.48
C ILE A 93 1.30 9.20 -0.27
N SER A 94 0.79 9.47 -1.46
CA SER A 94 0.19 8.44 -2.31
C SER A 94 1.20 7.90 -3.32
N TYR A 95 1.24 6.58 -3.42
CA TYR A 95 2.05 5.82 -4.35
C TYR A 95 1.15 5.00 -5.24
N LYS A 96 1.40 5.01 -6.55
CA LYS A 96 0.86 4.00 -7.44
C LYS A 96 1.58 2.68 -7.17
N ALA A 97 0.81 1.63 -6.91
CA ALA A 97 1.28 0.28 -6.68
C ALA A 97 0.89 -0.63 -7.85
N GLU A 98 1.84 -1.43 -8.35
CA GLU A 98 1.58 -2.35 -9.46
C GLU A 98 2.46 -3.59 -9.36
N THR A 99 1.89 -4.77 -9.56
CA THR A 99 2.64 -6.02 -9.70
C THR A 99 2.97 -6.27 -11.17
N SER A 100 4.26 -6.36 -11.47
CA SER A 100 4.77 -6.77 -12.78
C SER A 100 5.81 -7.86 -12.61
N ASN A 101 5.75 -8.91 -13.42
CA ASN A 101 6.68 -10.06 -13.35
C ASN A 101 6.85 -10.66 -11.94
N GLY A 102 5.77 -10.72 -11.16
CA GLY A 102 5.78 -11.27 -9.79
C GLY A 102 6.44 -10.37 -8.74
N LYS A 103 6.73 -9.10 -9.06
CA LYS A 103 7.27 -8.11 -8.13
C LYS A 103 6.32 -6.93 -8.01
N VAL A 104 6.19 -6.39 -6.80
CA VAL A 104 5.44 -5.17 -6.53
C VAL A 104 6.35 -3.96 -6.71
N PHE A 105 5.87 -3.00 -7.49
CA PHE A 105 6.52 -1.71 -7.74
C PHE A 105 5.68 -0.61 -7.11
N LEU A 106 6.35 0.36 -6.51
CA LEU A 106 5.75 1.57 -5.95
C LEU A 106 6.36 2.79 -6.62
N GLN A 107 5.51 3.70 -7.07
CA GLN A 107 5.93 4.98 -7.64
C GLN A 107 5.14 6.11 -6.99
N PRO A 108 5.76 7.21 -6.52
CA PRO A 108 5.01 8.35 -6.02
C PRO A 108 4.05 8.86 -7.09
N GLN A 109 2.79 9.06 -6.72
CA GLN A 109 1.77 9.52 -7.67
C GLN A 109 2.07 10.94 -8.15
N ASP A 110 2.67 11.75 -7.28
CA ASP A 110 3.00 13.14 -7.57
C ASP A 110 4.47 13.41 -7.23
N THR A 111 5.36 13.22 -8.22
CA THR A 111 6.81 13.23 -8.00
C THR A 111 7.38 14.62 -7.72
N SER A 112 6.66 15.68 -8.06
CA SER A 112 7.05 17.08 -7.81
C SER A 112 6.52 17.59 -6.47
N ALA A 113 5.27 17.25 -6.10
CA ALA A 113 4.64 17.72 -4.88
C ALA A 113 5.05 16.93 -3.62
N THR A 114 5.32 15.62 -3.76
CA THR A 114 5.63 14.74 -2.63
C THR A 114 6.88 15.16 -1.85
N PRO A 115 8.03 15.49 -2.48
CA PRO A 115 9.21 15.92 -1.73
C PRO A 115 8.95 17.22 -0.95
N LEU A 116 8.19 18.15 -1.54
CA LEU A 116 7.85 19.43 -0.90
C LEU A 116 6.95 19.24 0.32
N SER A 117 5.93 18.38 0.24
CA SER A 117 5.03 18.11 1.36
C SER A 117 5.77 17.45 2.53
N VAL A 118 6.69 16.53 2.25
CA VAL A 118 7.57 15.91 3.25
C VAL A 118 8.48 16.92 3.94
N ILE A 119 9.08 17.85 3.19
CA ILE A 119 9.93 18.90 3.76
C ILE A 119 9.10 19.85 4.62
N GLN A 120 7.93 20.29 4.13
CA GLN A 120 7.04 21.17 4.90
C GLN A 120 6.56 20.51 6.19
N PHE A 121 6.25 19.22 6.13
CA PHE A 121 5.97 18.42 7.32
C PHE A 121 7.16 18.39 8.27
N GLY A 122 8.38 18.16 7.76
CA GLY A 122 9.61 18.20 8.56
C GLY A 122 9.84 19.53 9.28
N LEU A 123 9.45 20.64 8.68
CA LEU A 123 9.60 21.98 9.27
C LEU A 123 8.53 22.29 10.32
N LYS A 124 7.28 21.86 10.12
CA LYS A 124 6.14 22.23 10.97
C LYS A 124 5.75 21.16 12.00
N GLY A 125 5.87 19.89 11.63
CA GLY A 125 5.42 18.75 12.42
C GLY A 125 6.50 18.16 13.33
N CYS A 126 7.73 18.64 13.22
CA CYS A 126 8.84 18.16 14.02
C CYS A 126 9.37 19.16 15.04
N SER A 127 8.93 20.41 15.00
CA SER A 127 9.30 21.46 15.96
C SER A 127 8.49 21.38 17.25
#